data_AF-A0A448XAS3-F1
#
_entry.id   AF-A0A448XAS3-F1
#
_cell.length_a   1.000
_cell.length_b   1.000
_cell.length_c   1.000
_cell.angle_alpha   90.00
_cell.angle_beta   90.00
_cell.angle_gamma   90.00
#
_symmetry.space_group_name_H-M   'P 1'
#
loop_
_entity.id
_entity.type
_entity.pdbx_description
1 polymer ?
#
loop_
_entity_poly.entity_id
_entity_poly.type
_entity_poly.pdbx_seq_one_letter_code
_entity_poly.pdbx_strand_id
1 'polypeptide(L)' 'MKNEHASKQALALKCADISNPCRKWEVYVSWVALVTEEFFRQGDREREYNLPIAPTMDRYATTKPKIQIGKFLFDR' A
#
# COMPACT_ATOMS: atom_id res chain seq x y z
N MET A 1 30.79 -13.48 2.30
CA MET A 1 30.88 -12.00 2.23
C MET A 1 30.06 -11.39 1.10
N LYS A 2 30.17 -11.79 -0.19
CA LYS A 2 29.36 -11.21 -1.29
C LYS A 2 27.83 -11.31 -1.11
N ASN A 3 27.34 -12.43 -0.57
CA ASN A 3 25.90 -12.64 -0.31
C ASN A 3 25.30 -11.70 0.75
N GLU A 4 26.09 -11.29 1.73
CA GLU A 4 25.58 -10.44 2.82
C GLU A 4 25.32 -9.01 2.36
N HIS A 5 26.12 -8.51 1.41
CA HIS A 5 25.96 -7.17 0.85
C HIS A 5 24.76 -7.10 -0.09
N ALA A 6 24.53 -8.15 -0.89
CA ALA A 6 23.34 -8.30 -1.71
C ALA A 6 22.06 -8.33 -0.85
N SER A 7 22.08 -9.02 0.28
CA SER A 7 20.93 -9.06 1.22
C SER A 7 20.64 -7.69 1.85
N LYS A 8 21.67 -6.88 2.17
CA LYS A 8 21.49 -5.52 2.72
C LYS A 8 20.89 -4.56 1.69
N GLN A 9 21.28 -4.67 0.43
CA GLN A 9 20.71 -3.88 -0.67
C GLN A 9 19.23 -4.23 -0.91
N ALA A 10 18.89 -5.52 -0.87
CA ALA A 10 17.50 -5.96 -0.99
C ALA A 10 16.61 -5.40 0.14
N LEU A 11 17.12 -5.38 1.38
CA LEU A 11 16.42 -4.77 2.50
C LEU A 11 16.23 -3.26 2.33
N ALA A 12 17.28 -2.54 1.90
CA ALA A 12 17.18 -1.10 1.66
C ALA A 12 16.15 -0.77 0.57
N LEU A 13 16.07 -1.58 -0.48
CA LEU A 13 15.09 -1.42 -1.55
C LEU A 13 13.65 -1.66 -1.05
N LYS A 14 13.46 -2.69 -0.22
CA LYS A 14 12.16 -2.95 0.43
C LYS A 14 11.73 -1.81 1.33
N CYS A 15 12.64 -1.28 2.16
CA CYS A 15 12.36 -0.11 2.99
C CYS A 15 12.01 1.11 2.15
N ALA A 16 12.70 1.33 1.02
CA ALA A 16 12.43 2.44 0.13
C ALA A 16 11.02 2.36 -0.47
N ASP A 17 10.56 1.17 -0.87
CA ASP A 17 9.24 0.93 -1.46
C ASP A 17 8.08 1.32 -0.52
N ILE A 18 8.24 1.06 0.78
CA ILE A 18 7.22 1.34 1.80
C ILE A 18 7.50 2.62 2.61
N SER A 19 8.50 3.42 2.23
CA SER A 19 8.98 4.59 3.00
C SER A 19 8.06 5.83 2.96
N ASN A 20 6.99 5.82 2.18
CA ASN A 20 6.10 6.98 2.02
C ASN A 20 5.54 7.58 3.33
N PRO A 21 5.21 6.80 4.37
CA PRO A 21 4.90 7.29 5.70
C PRO A 21 5.97 8.12 6.40
N CYS A 22 7.23 7.89 6.04
CA CYS A 22 8.38 8.60 6.62
C CYS A 22 8.62 9.95 5.93
N ARG A 23 7.84 10.29 4.90
CA ARG A 23 7.92 11.59 4.21
C ARG A 23 7.15 12.66 4.98
N LYS A 24 7.39 13.93 4.63
CA LYS A 24 6.60 15.05 5.16
C LYS A 24 5.11 14.82 4.96
N TRP A 25 4.31 15.29 5.91
CA TRP A 25 2.88 15.01 6.00
C TRP A 25 2.12 15.32 4.70
N GLU A 26 2.40 16.45 4.06
CA GLU A 26 1.73 16.91 2.85
C GLU A 26 1.98 15.93 1.68
N VAL A 27 3.21 15.42 1.60
CA VAL A 27 3.61 14.42 0.61
C VAL A 27 2.94 13.08 0.93
N TYR A 28 2.99 12.65 2.18
CA TYR A 28 2.36 11.40 2.62
C TYR A 28 0.86 11.37 2.32
N VAL A 29 0.11 12.42 2.68
CA VAL A 29 -1.35 12.49 2.44
C VAL A 29 -1.69 12.41 0.96
N SER A 30 -0.89 13.07 0.11
CA SER A 30 -1.06 13.00 -1.35
C SER A 30 -0.85 11.58 -1.88
N TRP A 31 0.21 10.90 -1.42
CA TRP A 31 0.45 9.49 -1.76
C TRP A 31 -0.65 8.56 -1.29
N VAL A 32 -1.16 8.76 -0.07
CA VAL A 32 -2.29 7.98 0.48
C VAL A 32 -3.53 8.14 -0.38
N ALA A 33 -3.83 9.35 -0.85
CA ALA A 33 -4.97 9.58 -1.72
C ALA A 33 -4.83 8.84 -3.06
N LEU A 34 -3.64 8.88 -3.67
CA LEU A 34 -3.37 8.21 -4.95
C LEU A 34 -3.47 6.68 -4.84
N VAL A 35 -2.80 6.07 -3.85
CA VAL A 35 -2.81 4.61 -3.69
C VAL A 35 -4.20 4.08 -3.31
N THR A 36 -4.97 4.85 -2.53
CA THR A 36 -6.32 4.45 -2.16
C THR A 36 -7.25 4.49 -3.38
N GLU A 37 -7.12 5.53 -4.22
CA GLU A 37 -7.88 5.60 -5.47
C GLU A 37 -7.53 4.44 -6.41
N GLU A 38 -6.26 4.07 -6.50
CA GLU A 38 -5.84 2.92 -7.30
C GLU A 38 -6.50 1.61 -6.81
N PHE A 39 -6.50 1.37 -5.50
CA PHE A 39 -7.16 0.19 -4.91
C PHE A 39 -8.66 0.17 -5.19
N PHE A 40 -9.32 1.32 -5.08
CA PHE A 40 -10.74 1.41 -5.36
C PHE A 40 -11.07 1.20 -6.84
N ARG A 41 -10.24 1.71 -7.74
CA ARG A 41 -10.38 1.44 -9.17
C ARG A 41 -10.20 -0.04 -9.50
N GLN A 42 -9.31 -0.74 -8.80
CA GLN A 42 -9.19 -2.19 -8.93
C GLN A 42 -10.46 -2.89 -8.44
N GLY A 43 -10.94 -2.57 -7.23
CA GLY A 43 -12.15 -3.18 -6.67
C GLY A 43 -13.41 -2.92 -7.52
N ASP A 44 -13.50 -1.76 -8.18
CA ASP A 44 -14.59 -1.47 -9.11
C ASP A 44 -14.54 -2.36 -10.36
N ARG A 45 -13.35 -2.56 -10.95
CA ARG A 45 -13.20 -3.51 -12.07
C ARG A 45 -13.51 -4.93 -11.64
N GLU A 46 -13.01 -5.35 -10.47
CA GLU A 46 -13.31 -6.67 -9.92
C GLU A 46 -14.84 -6.85 -9.76
N ARG A 47 -15.56 -5.81 -9.31
CA ARG A 47 -17.02 -5.80 -9.26
C ARG A 47 -17.68 -5.93 -10.64
N GLU A 48 -17.21 -5.17 -11.63
CA GLU A 48 -17.73 -5.22 -13.01
C GLU A 48 -17.59 -6.61 -13.64
N TYR A 49 -16.49 -7.31 -13.34
CA TYR A 49 -16.22 -8.66 -13.84
C TYR A 49 -16.77 -9.78 -12.94
N ASN A 50 -17.54 -9.46 -11.89
CA ASN A 50 -18.01 -10.42 -10.88
C ASN A 50 -16.88 -11.25 -10.25
N LEU A 51 -15.72 -10.65 -10.04
CA LEU A 51 -14.58 -11.24 -9.34
C LEU A 51 -14.66 -10.95 -7.83
N PRO A 52 -14.02 -11.79 -6.99
CA PRO A 52 -13.87 -11.50 -5.57
C PRO A 52 -13.11 -10.19 -5.35
N ILE A 53 -13.64 -9.32 -4.49
CA ILE A 53 -13.04 -8.01 -4.16
C ILE A 53 -12.36 -8.09 -2.80
N ALA A 54 -11.12 -7.62 -2.70
CA ALA A 54 -10.43 -7.55 -1.42
C ALA A 54 -11.01 -6.46 -0.49
N PRO A 55 -11.07 -6.67 0.84
CA PRO A 55 -11.64 -5.68 1.77
C PRO A 55 -10.98 -4.30 1.75
N THR A 56 -9.70 -4.22 1.38
CA THR A 56 -8.95 -2.94 1.24
C THR A 56 -9.21 -2.24 -0.09
N MET A 57 -9.79 -2.94 -1.07
CA MET A 57 -10.09 -2.46 -2.42
C MET A 57 -11.58 -2.11 -2.59
N ASP A 58 -12.44 -2.47 -1.63
CA ASP A 58 -13.85 -2.11 -1.65
C ASP A 58 -14.11 -0.73 -1.02
N ARG A 59 -14.42 0.26 -1.87
CA ARG A 59 -14.75 1.63 -1.46
C ARG A 59 -16.02 1.75 -0.59
N TYR A 60 -16.89 0.74 -0.58
CA TYR A 60 -18.12 0.74 0.23
C TYR A 60 -17.93 0.05 1.59
N ALA A 61 -16.90 -0.79 1.73
CA ALA A 61 -16.63 -1.54 2.96
C ALA A 61 -15.46 -0.98 3.78
N THR A 62 -14.69 -0.02 3.25
CA THR A 62 -13.44 0.45 3.87
C THR A 62 -13.31 1.98 3.92
N THR A 63 -12.39 2.47 4.76
CA THR A 63 -12.06 3.90 4.86
C THR A 63 -10.55 4.11 4.71
N LYS A 64 -10.14 5.30 4.23
CA LYS A 64 -8.71 5.66 4.05
C LYS A 64 -7.86 5.36 5.30
N PRO A 65 -8.29 5.70 6.53
CA PRO A 65 -7.52 5.38 7.74
C PRO A 65 -7.37 3.88 7.97
N LYS A 66 -8.41 3.07 7.69
CA LYS A 66 -8.37 1.61 7.85
C LYS A 66 -7.39 0.94 6.89
N ILE A 67 -7.32 1.41 5.63
CA ILE A 67 -6.34 0.93 4.65
C ILE A 67 -4.92 1.20 5.13
N GLN A 68 -4.66 2.40 5.65
CA GLN A 68 -3.32 2.78 6.12
C GLN A 68 -2.93 1.98 7.37
N ILE A 69 -3.80 1.90 8.38
CA ILE A 69 -3.56 1.12 9.60
C ILE A 69 -3.29 -0.36 9.26
N GLY A 70 -4.06 -0.95 8.35
CA GLY A 70 -3.80 -2.31 7.85
C GLY A 70 -2.41 -2.43 7.21
N LYS A 71 -2.04 -1.50 6.32
CA LYS A 71 -0.72 -1.51 5.67
C LYS A 71 0.45 -1.35 6.66
N PHE A 72 0.30 -0.55 7.72
CA PHE A 72 1.32 -0.41 8.76
C PHE A 72 1.40 -1.59 9.72
N LEU A 73 0.29 -2.28 9.97
CA LEU A 73 0.22 -3.37 10.94
C LEU A 73 0.57 -4.74 10.33
N PHE A 74 0.29 -4.96 9.05
CA PHE A 74 0.56 -6.23 8.36
C PHE A 74 1.96 -6.34 7.74
N ASP A 75 2.74 -5.26 7.71
CA ASP A 75 4.15 -5.24 7.27
C ASP A 75 5.14 -5.37 8.46
N ARG A 76 4.68 -5.94 9.58
CA ARG A 76 5.50 -6.36 10.72
C ARG A 76 5.46 -7.88 10.92
#